data_AF-A0A1I5EBY3-F1
#
_entry.id   AF-A0A1I5EBY3-F1
#
_cell.length_a   1.000
_cell.length_b   1.000
_cell.length_c   1.000
_cell.angle_alpha   90.00
_cell.angle_beta   90.00
_cell.angle_gamma   90.00
#
_symmetry.space_group_name_H-M   'P 1'
#
loop_
_entity.id
_entity.type
_entity.pdbx_description
1 polymer ?
#
loop_
_entity_poly.entity_id
_entity_poly.type
_entity_poly.pdbx_seq_one_letter_code
_entity_poly.pdbx_strand_id
1 'polypeptide(L)'
;MTKGVYINVTGYGLRIKPKWPFAFIHPADVGGDGTALGVIRCGEDGQPHVTAGPDRPTWRIETQLYSVTWPSGFTLECAGENDPFAPFLLWGPDKSLIWVQGPIRRTRLTAPSDLVGPGQQVVDQQANSIELAYTEEGAPWRQSHHILDLDQDRLAIVTSQAPTPHATQTLKSGNQLAHSFRTNE
;
A
#
# COMPACT_ATOMS: atom_id res chain seq x y z
N MET A 1 6.70 -15.60 21.60
CA MET A 1 7.88 -15.29 20.76
C MET A 1 7.47 -15.41 19.31
N THR A 2 7.17 -14.29 18.66
CA THR A 2 6.86 -14.27 17.22
C THR A 2 8.17 -14.47 16.47
N LYS A 3 8.32 -15.60 15.77
CA LYS A 3 9.47 -15.82 14.89
C LYS A 3 9.33 -14.85 13.72
N GLY A 4 10.05 -13.72 13.77
CA GLY A 4 10.19 -12.82 12.64
C GLY A 4 10.94 -13.54 11.53
N VAL A 5 10.32 -13.70 10.37
CA VAL A 5 10.99 -14.18 9.16
C VAL A 5 11.52 -12.93 8.45
N TYR A 6 12.84 -12.76 8.45
CA TYR A 6 13.49 -11.65 7.77
C TYR A 6 13.63 -12.01 6.30
N ILE A 7 13.12 -11.15 5.42
CA ILE A 7 13.20 -11.38 3.99
C ILE A 7 13.63 -10.08 3.31
N ASN A 8 14.84 -10.12 2.77
CA ASN A 8 15.36 -9.11 1.86
C ASN A 8 14.84 -9.43 0.45
N VAL A 9 13.78 -8.75 0.02
CA VAL A 9 13.23 -8.84 -1.35
C VAL A 9 14.13 -8.02 -2.27
N THR A 10 14.06 -8.06 -3.61
CA THR A 10 14.17 -6.93 -4.55
C THR A 10 13.89 -7.42 -5.99
N GLY A 11 12.98 -6.75 -6.73
CA GLY A 11 12.82 -6.74 -8.20
C GLY A 11 12.28 -7.98 -8.95
N TYR A 12 11.19 -7.81 -9.72
CA TYR A 12 10.50 -8.60 -10.79
C TYR A 12 10.95 -10.04 -11.12
N GLY A 13 10.07 -11.02 -11.31
CA GLY A 13 8.61 -10.99 -11.47
C GLY A 13 8.01 -12.20 -10.79
N LEU A 14 7.99 -12.15 -9.46
CA LEU A 14 7.14 -13.03 -8.68
C LEU A 14 6.38 -12.26 -7.62
N ARG A 15 5.08 -12.54 -7.60
CA ARG A 15 4.08 -11.94 -6.72
C ARG A 15 4.27 -12.55 -5.33
N ILE A 16 4.90 -11.81 -4.44
CA ILE A 16 4.90 -12.16 -3.03
C ILE A 16 3.55 -11.72 -2.47
N LYS A 17 2.64 -12.68 -2.28
CA LYS A 17 1.54 -12.52 -1.33
C LYS A 17 2.09 -12.92 0.03
N PRO A 18 2.34 -12.01 0.98
CA PRO A 18 2.48 -12.41 2.37
C PRO A 18 1.31 -13.35 2.72
N LYS A 19 1.58 -14.56 3.19
CA LYS A 19 0.49 -15.33 3.79
C LYS A 19 0.35 -14.80 5.20
N TRP A 20 -0.85 -14.44 5.61
CA TRP A 20 -1.08 -14.16 7.02
C TRP A 20 -0.51 -15.32 7.88
N PRO A 21 0.21 -15.06 9.00
CA PRO A 21 0.39 -13.80 9.71
C PRO A 21 1.73 -13.07 9.44
N PHE A 22 2.36 -13.27 8.28
CA PHE A 22 3.70 -12.72 8.00
C PHE A 22 3.66 -11.27 7.46
N ALA A 23 4.69 -10.48 7.79
CA ALA A 23 4.89 -9.09 7.36
C ALA A 23 6.32 -8.86 6.82
N PHE A 24 6.51 -7.85 5.97
CA PHE A 24 7.79 -7.45 5.39
C PHE A 24 8.17 -6.03 5.80
N ILE A 25 9.41 -5.84 6.23
CA ILE A 25 9.97 -4.53 6.61
C ILE A 25 10.72 -3.94 5.42
N HIS A 26 10.59 -2.62 5.23
CA HIS A 26 11.25 -1.94 4.12
C HIS A 26 12.78 -1.96 4.31
N PRO A 27 13.58 -2.29 3.27
CA PRO A 27 15.03 -2.49 3.42
C PRO A 27 15.82 -1.26 3.90
N ALA A 28 15.36 -0.05 3.56
CA ALA A 28 15.99 1.19 4.05
C ALA A 28 15.92 1.32 5.58
N ASP A 29 15.01 0.60 6.25
CA ASP A 29 14.73 0.76 7.68
C ASP A 29 15.57 -0.19 8.55
N VAL A 30 16.34 -1.11 7.95
CA VAL A 30 17.13 -2.14 8.66
C VAL A 30 18.66 -1.93 8.60
N GLY A 31 19.15 -0.89 7.91
CA GLY A 31 20.54 -0.42 8.04
C GLY A 31 21.64 -1.38 7.57
N GLY A 32 21.53 -1.95 6.37
CA GLY A 32 22.56 -2.80 5.76
C GLY A 32 23.22 -2.20 4.52
N ASP A 33 24.54 -2.35 4.40
CA ASP A 33 25.39 -1.71 3.38
C ASP A 33 25.43 -2.46 2.01
N GLY A 34 24.60 -3.50 1.85
CA GLY A 34 24.71 -4.45 0.74
C GLY A 34 23.52 -4.46 -0.20
N THR A 35 23.70 -3.90 -1.40
CA THR A 35 22.81 -4.12 -2.56
C THR A 35 22.92 -5.56 -3.06
N ALA A 36 21.90 -6.38 -2.83
CA ALA A 36 21.70 -7.61 -3.58
C ALA A 36 20.20 -7.90 -3.75
N LEU A 37 19.77 -8.02 -5.00
CA LEU A 37 18.38 -8.19 -5.41
C LEU A 37 17.83 -9.63 -5.25
N GLY A 38 16.53 -9.80 -4.91
CA GLY A 38 15.90 -11.09 -4.61
C GLY A 38 14.40 -11.28 -5.00
N VAL A 39 14.07 -12.33 -5.75
CA VAL A 39 12.79 -12.77 -6.33
C VAL A 39 12.36 -14.02 -5.60
N ILE A 40 11.22 -14.01 -4.92
CA ILE A 40 10.88 -15.10 -4.01
C ILE A 40 9.84 -16.03 -4.62
N ARG A 41 10.19 -17.29 -4.89
CA ARG A 41 9.28 -18.37 -5.34
C ARG A 41 8.89 -19.25 -4.17
N CYS A 42 7.62 -19.58 -3.98
CA CYS A 42 7.33 -20.77 -3.18
C CYS A 42 7.76 -21.99 -4.01
N GLY A 43 8.67 -22.79 -3.46
CA GLY A 43 8.93 -24.13 -3.96
C GLY A 43 7.72 -25.03 -3.71
N GLU A 44 7.68 -26.19 -4.35
CA GLU A 44 6.67 -27.22 -4.09
C GLU A 44 6.65 -27.69 -2.62
N ASP A 45 7.71 -27.38 -1.87
CA ASP A 45 7.92 -27.63 -0.45
C ASP A 45 7.40 -26.51 0.48
N GLY A 46 6.87 -25.41 -0.08
CA GLY A 46 6.40 -24.26 0.68
C GLY A 46 7.50 -23.34 1.20
N GLN A 47 8.76 -23.51 0.78
CA GLN A 47 9.85 -22.60 1.14
C GLN A 47 10.02 -21.44 0.14
N PRO A 48 10.38 -20.23 0.62
CA PRO A 48 10.69 -19.09 -0.24
C PRO A 48 12.08 -19.22 -0.88
N HIS A 49 12.15 -19.36 -2.20
CA HIS A 49 13.37 -19.36 -3.02
C HIS A 49 13.64 -17.98 -3.59
N VAL A 50 14.78 -17.36 -3.24
CA VAL A 50 15.15 -15.99 -3.66
C VAL A 50 16.07 -15.99 -4.92
N THR A 51 15.77 -15.24 -5.99
CA THR A 51 16.64 -15.07 -7.21
C THR A 51 16.89 -13.61 -7.60
N ALA A 52 17.91 -13.23 -8.37
CA ALA A 52 18.11 -11.79 -8.67
C ALA A 52 16.95 -11.13 -9.46
N GLY A 53 16.61 -9.89 -9.10
CA GLY A 53 15.63 -9.02 -9.78
C GLY A 53 16.26 -8.03 -10.76
N PRO A 54 15.47 -7.31 -11.61
CA PRO A 54 16.00 -6.27 -12.48
C PRO A 54 16.43 -5.04 -11.68
N ASP A 55 17.50 -4.41 -12.15
CA ASP A 55 18.03 -3.17 -11.59
C ASP A 55 17.01 -2.04 -11.75
N ARG A 56 16.46 -1.57 -10.61
CA ARG A 56 15.48 -0.48 -10.58
C ARG A 56 15.77 0.45 -9.40
N PRO A 57 15.50 1.75 -9.55
CA PRO A 57 15.83 2.73 -8.52
C PRO A 57 14.91 2.66 -7.29
N THR A 58 13.78 1.94 -7.36
CA THR A 58 12.79 1.90 -6.28
C THR A 58 12.19 0.51 -6.08
N TRP A 59 11.90 0.20 -4.82
CA TRP A 59 11.12 -0.96 -4.39
C TRP A 59 9.68 -0.89 -4.87
N ARG A 60 9.12 -2.02 -5.27
CA ARG A 60 7.75 -2.10 -5.80
C ARG A 60 6.98 -3.28 -5.22
N ILE A 61 5.67 -3.09 -5.08
CA ILE A 61 4.69 -4.10 -4.73
C ILE A 61 3.93 -4.44 -6.02
N GLU A 62 3.84 -5.73 -6.32
CA GLU A 62 3.21 -6.22 -7.54
C GLU A 62 2.06 -7.17 -7.20
N THR A 63 0.88 -6.85 -7.71
CA THR A 63 -0.30 -7.69 -7.62
C THR A 63 -0.55 -8.37 -8.96
N GLN A 64 -1.70 -9.06 -9.08
CA GLN A 64 -2.12 -9.54 -10.39
C GLN A 64 -2.55 -8.43 -11.33
N LEU A 65 -3.09 -7.33 -10.79
CA LEU A 65 -3.75 -6.27 -11.55
C LEU A 65 -2.85 -5.05 -11.78
N TYR A 66 -1.92 -4.77 -10.87
CA TYR A 66 -1.12 -3.56 -10.90
C TYR A 66 0.21 -3.69 -10.15
N SER A 67 1.06 -2.68 -10.32
CA SER A 67 2.32 -2.47 -9.61
C SER A 67 2.37 -1.05 -9.02
N VAL A 68 2.89 -0.90 -7.80
CA VAL A 68 3.12 0.40 -7.14
C VAL A 68 4.50 0.43 -6.50
N THR A 69 5.05 1.62 -6.26
CA THR A 69 6.25 1.81 -5.44
C THR A 69 5.93 1.55 -3.96
N TRP A 70 6.81 0.83 -3.27
CA TRP A 70 6.76 0.64 -1.83
C TRP A 70 7.40 1.87 -1.16
N PRO A 71 6.64 2.72 -0.46
CA PRO A 71 7.23 3.85 0.28
C PRO A 71 8.09 3.36 1.45
N SER A 72 9.23 4.01 1.67
CA SER A 72 10.08 3.79 2.86
C SER A 72 9.37 4.18 4.15
N GLY A 73 9.72 3.54 5.28
CA GLY A 73 9.09 3.79 6.57
C GLY A 73 7.72 3.13 6.74
N PHE A 74 7.35 2.21 5.83
CA PHE A 74 6.10 1.47 5.89
C PHE A 74 6.37 -0.04 5.85
N THR A 75 5.75 -0.77 6.76
CA THR A 75 5.77 -2.24 6.81
C THR A 75 4.65 -2.80 5.95
N LEU A 76 4.97 -3.71 5.04
CA LEU A 76 4.00 -4.39 4.19
C LEU A 76 3.42 -5.61 4.91
N GLU A 77 2.10 -5.63 5.05
CA GLU A 77 1.33 -6.77 5.58
C GLU A 77 0.34 -7.24 4.52
N CYS A 78 0.07 -8.54 4.44
CA CYS A 78 -1.07 -8.99 3.65
C CYS A 78 -2.36 -8.74 4.38
N ALA A 79 -3.34 -8.22 3.65
CA ALA A 79 -4.71 -8.25 4.14
C ALA A 79 -5.11 -9.71 4.44
N GLY A 80 -5.73 -9.92 5.59
CA GLY A 80 -6.25 -11.23 5.97
C GLY A 80 -7.36 -11.68 5.04
N GLU A 81 -7.71 -12.98 5.10
CA GLU A 81 -8.79 -13.56 4.29
C GLU A 81 -10.16 -12.86 4.50
N ASN A 82 -10.31 -12.13 5.60
CA ASN A 82 -11.51 -11.38 5.96
C ASN A 82 -11.60 -9.97 5.35
N ASP A 83 -10.55 -9.47 4.70
CA ASP A 83 -10.59 -8.20 3.96
C ASP A 83 -10.38 -8.48 2.46
N PRO A 84 -11.46 -8.78 1.71
CA PRO A 84 -11.35 -9.12 0.30
C PRO A 84 -11.06 -7.90 -0.59
N PHE A 85 -11.04 -6.69 -0.03
CA PHE A 85 -10.99 -5.46 -0.81
C PHE A 85 -9.60 -4.84 -0.86
N ALA A 86 -8.75 -5.12 0.13
CA ALA A 86 -7.35 -4.72 0.13
C ALA A 86 -6.45 -5.93 -0.21
N PRO A 87 -5.55 -5.86 -1.19
CA PRO A 87 -4.60 -6.94 -1.43
C PRO A 87 -3.42 -6.92 -0.44
N PHE A 88 -3.15 -5.76 0.16
CA PHE A 88 -2.11 -5.55 1.16
C PHE A 88 -2.38 -4.28 1.98
N LEU A 89 -1.71 -4.18 3.12
CA LEU A 89 -1.70 -3.05 4.04
C LEU A 89 -0.27 -2.54 4.18
N LEU A 90 -0.10 -1.23 4.29
CA LEU A 90 1.18 -0.57 4.58
C LEU A 90 1.07 0.16 5.91
N TRP A 91 1.66 -0.41 6.95
CA TRP A 91 1.66 0.16 8.29
C TRP A 91 2.82 1.12 8.49
N GLY A 92 2.48 2.35 8.86
CA GLY A 92 3.44 3.38 9.25
C GLY A 92 3.42 3.63 10.77
N PRO A 93 4.08 4.71 11.23
CA PRO A 93 4.12 5.11 12.64
C PRO A 93 2.73 5.38 13.24
N ASP A 94 2.56 5.10 14.53
CA ASP A 94 1.36 5.40 15.33
C ASP A 94 0.03 5.04 14.66
N LYS A 95 -0.08 3.79 14.20
CA LYS A 95 -1.26 3.25 13.49
C LYS A 95 -1.57 3.95 12.16
N SER A 96 -0.62 4.71 11.59
CA SER A 96 -0.73 5.19 10.22
C SER A 96 -0.88 4.01 9.27
N LEU A 97 -1.73 4.15 8.27
CA LEU A 97 -2.06 3.06 7.36
C LEU A 97 -2.25 3.59 5.95
N ILE A 98 -1.66 2.90 4.97
CA ILE A 98 -1.93 3.08 3.54
C ILE A 98 -2.42 1.74 2.99
N TRP A 99 -3.48 1.76 2.19
CA TRP A 99 -3.98 0.57 1.52
C TRP A 99 -4.61 0.91 0.18
N VAL A 100 -4.80 -0.11 -0.65
CA VAL A 100 -5.45 0.03 -1.95
C VAL A 100 -6.75 -0.77 -1.94
N GLN A 101 -7.87 -0.10 -2.12
CA GLN A 101 -9.17 -0.76 -2.25
C GLN A 101 -9.49 -1.00 -3.73
N GLY A 102 -9.86 -2.23 -4.08
CA GLY A 102 -10.39 -2.56 -5.40
C GLY A 102 -9.99 -3.93 -5.92
N PRO A 103 -10.48 -4.30 -7.11
CA PRO A 103 -11.20 -3.46 -8.08
C PRO A 103 -12.62 -3.08 -7.66
N ILE A 104 -13.01 -1.82 -7.90
CA ILE A 104 -14.37 -1.28 -7.70
C ILE A 104 -14.94 -0.87 -9.06
N ARG A 105 -16.23 -1.12 -9.32
CA ARG A 105 -16.89 -0.64 -10.55
C ARG A 105 -16.99 0.88 -10.56
N ARG A 106 -16.65 1.51 -11.68
CA ARG A 106 -16.69 2.97 -11.85
C ARG A 106 -18.06 3.58 -11.52
N THR A 107 -19.14 2.90 -11.86
CA THR A 107 -20.51 3.36 -11.57
C THR A 107 -20.85 3.45 -10.08
N ARG A 108 -20.02 2.91 -9.18
CA ARG A 108 -20.21 3.03 -7.72
C ARG A 108 -19.57 4.28 -7.13
N LEU A 109 -18.72 4.97 -7.89
CA LEU A 109 -18.00 6.14 -7.42
C LEU A 109 -17.99 7.21 -8.51
N THR A 110 -18.86 8.21 -8.35
CA THR A 110 -19.08 9.23 -9.38
C THR A 110 -18.11 10.40 -9.18
N ALA A 111 -17.80 10.74 -7.93
CA ALA A 111 -16.88 11.82 -7.57
C ALA A 111 -16.10 11.51 -6.28
N PRO A 112 -14.92 12.15 -6.06
CA PRO A 112 -14.21 12.04 -4.78
C PRO A 112 -15.05 12.36 -3.54
N SER A 113 -16.01 13.28 -3.67
CA SER A 113 -16.93 13.64 -2.57
C SER A 113 -17.81 12.49 -2.08
N ASP A 114 -18.01 11.45 -2.89
CA ASP A 114 -18.76 10.25 -2.50
C ASP A 114 -18.03 9.42 -1.42
N LEU A 115 -16.73 9.71 -1.19
CA LEU A 115 -15.90 9.06 -0.16
C LEU A 115 -15.95 9.77 1.19
N VAL A 116 -16.66 10.89 1.32
CA VAL A 116 -16.79 11.61 2.58
C VAL A 116 -17.76 10.87 3.49
N GLY A 117 -17.24 10.27 4.55
CA GLY A 117 -18.00 9.62 5.60
C GLY A 117 -18.60 10.58 6.63
N PRO A 118 -19.54 10.12 7.47
CA PRO A 118 -20.09 10.90 8.57
C PRO A 118 -19.00 11.44 9.51
N GLY A 119 -19.10 12.73 9.88
CA GLY A 119 -18.17 13.38 10.80
C GLY A 119 -16.82 13.81 10.19
N GLN A 120 -16.60 13.53 8.90
CA GLN A 120 -15.41 13.96 8.19
C GLN A 120 -15.62 15.34 7.56
N GLN A 121 -14.55 16.14 7.54
CA GLN A 121 -14.52 17.47 6.95
C GLN A 121 -13.54 17.50 5.79
N VAL A 122 -13.95 18.03 4.63
CA VAL A 122 -13.07 18.19 3.47
C VAL A 122 -12.04 19.28 3.76
N VAL A 123 -10.77 18.95 3.56
CA VAL A 123 -9.65 19.89 3.73
C VAL A 123 -9.08 20.33 2.38
N ASP A 124 -8.93 19.40 1.44
CA ASP A 124 -8.53 19.67 0.07
C ASP A 124 -9.28 18.73 -0.89
N GLN A 125 -9.49 19.16 -2.12
CA GLN A 125 -10.10 18.34 -3.16
C GLN A 125 -9.53 18.67 -4.53
N GLN A 126 -9.16 17.63 -5.26
CA GLN A 126 -8.69 17.70 -6.64
C GLN A 126 -9.55 16.81 -7.54
N ALA A 127 -9.24 16.74 -8.83
CA ALA A 127 -10.06 16.00 -9.80
C ALA A 127 -10.21 14.51 -9.46
N ASN A 128 -9.16 13.89 -8.93
CA ASN A 128 -9.12 12.47 -8.60
C ASN A 128 -8.67 12.19 -7.15
N SER A 129 -8.71 13.20 -6.28
CA SER A 129 -8.37 13.02 -4.87
C SER A 129 -9.18 13.90 -3.95
N ILE A 130 -9.29 13.48 -2.70
CA ILE A 130 -9.90 14.26 -1.63
C ILE A 130 -9.12 14.02 -0.34
N GLU A 131 -8.90 15.08 0.43
CA GLU A 131 -8.30 15.03 1.74
C GLU A 131 -9.33 15.43 2.80
N LEU A 132 -9.35 14.68 3.89
CA LEU A 132 -10.34 14.75 4.95
C LEU A 132 -9.66 14.91 6.31
N ALA A 133 -10.30 15.66 7.20
CA ALA A 133 -9.99 15.71 8.63
C ALA A 133 -11.16 15.14 9.42
N TYR A 134 -10.87 14.44 10.51
CA TYR A 134 -11.86 13.86 11.41
C TYR A 134 -11.26 13.58 12.79
N THR A 135 -12.11 13.14 13.72
CA THR A 135 -11.70 12.75 15.07
C THR A 135 -11.94 11.26 15.27
N GLU A 136 -10.93 10.54 15.74
CA GLU A 136 -10.99 9.13 16.09
C GLU A 136 -10.42 8.96 17.50
N GLU A 137 -11.18 8.31 18.40
CA GLU A 137 -10.80 8.15 19.81
C GLU A 137 -10.42 9.48 20.52
N GLY A 138 -11.01 10.60 20.10
CA GLY A 138 -10.73 11.93 20.65
C GLY A 138 -9.44 12.60 20.12
N ALA A 139 -8.69 11.93 19.25
CA ALA A 139 -7.52 12.49 18.59
C ALA A 139 -7.86 13.02 17.18
N PRO A 140 -7.16 14.06 16.67
CA PRO A 140 -7.36 14.56 15.32
C PRO A 140 -6.60 13.71 14.29
N TRP A 141 -7.29 13.29 13.24
CA TRP A 141 -6.77 12.47 12.14
C TRP A 141 -6.89 13.17 10.80
N ARG A 142 -6.04 12.74 9.87
CA ARG A 142 -6.10 13.10 8.45
C ARG A 142 -6.23 11.84 7.62
N GLN A 143 -7.01 11.91 6.56
CA GLN A 143 -7.19 10.85 5.58
C GLN A 143 -7.16 11.44 4.18
N SER A 144 -6.60 10.72 3.23
CA SER A 144 -6.68 11.07 1.81
C SER A 144 -7.08 9.85 1.00
N HIS A 145 -7.89 10.09 -0.03
CA HIS A 145 -8.25 9.12 -1.04
C HIS A 145 -7.76 9.59 -2.39
N HIS A 146 -7.09 8.71 -3.14
CA HIS A 146 -6.79 8.91 -4.56
C HIS A 146 -7.51 7.86 -5.39
N ILE A 147 -8.31 8.30 -6.35
CA ILE A 147 -9.03 7.46 -7.29
C ILE A 147 -8.13 7.19 -8.49
N LEU A 148 -7.95 5.92 -8.81
CA LEU A 148 -7.06 5.44 -9.87
C LEU A 148 -7.84 4.58 -10.86
N ASP A 149 -7.64 4.82 -12.15
CA ASP A 149 -8.22 3.96 -13.18
C ASP A 149 -7.46 2.63 -13.25
N LEU A 150 -8.20 1.52 -13.14
CA LEU A 150 -7.67 0.18 -13.41
C LEU A 150 -7.91 -0.21 -14.87
N ASP A 151 -9.09 0.12 -15.39
CA ASP A 151 -9.46 0.01 -16.80
C ASP A 151 -10.68 0.91 -17.09
N GLN A 152 -11.36 0.67 -18.21
CA GLN A 152 -12.54 1.45 -18.63
C GLN A 152 -13.67 1.41 -17.59
N ASP A 153 -13.90 0.26 -16.94
CA ASP A 153 -15.06 0.02 -16.08
C ASP A 153 -14.71 -0.10 -14.59
N ARG A 154 -13.42 -0.22 -14.27
CA ARG A 154 -12.94 -0.47 -12.91
C ARG A 154 -11.94 0.58 -12.46
N LEU A 155 -11.97 0.85 -11.17
CA LEU A 155 -11.08 1.75 -10.47
C LEU A 155 -10.57 1.13 -9.17
N ALA A 156 -9.45 1.66 -8.71
CA ALA A 156 -8.87 1.41 -7.40
C ALA A 156 -8.85 2.72 -6.60
N ILE A 157 -8.84 2.62 -5.27
CA ILE A 157 -8.71 3.77 -4.38
C ILE A 157 -7.49 3.54 -3.51
N VAL A 158 -6.51 4.42 -3.58
CA VAL A 158 -5.44 4.46 -2.58
C VAL A 158 -5.94 5.31 -1.43
N THR A 159 -6.04 4.71 -0.25
CA THR A 159 -6.40 5.42 0.97
C THR A 159 -5.19 5.48 1.88
N SER A 160 -4.89 6.66 2.40
CA SER A 160 -3.87 6.89 3.42
C SER A 160 -4.49 7.60 4.60
N GLN A 161 -4.29 7.11 5.82
CA GLN A 161 -4.79 7.75 7.04
C GLN A 161 -3.73 7.74 8.14
N ALA A 162 -3.74 8.78 8.96
CA ALA A 162 -2.83 8.90 10.09
C ALA A 162 -3.35 9.89 11.14
N PRO A 163 -2.93 9.74 12.41
CA PRO A 163 -2.99 10.82 13.39
C PRO A 163 -2.25 12.07 12.86
N THR A 164 -2.72 13.25 13.25
CA THR A 164 -2.17 14.55 12.78
C THR A 164 -0.63 14.65 12.85
N PRO A 165 0.07 14.17 13.91
CA PRO A 165 1.53 14.22 13.96
C PRO A 165 2.25 13.51 12.79
N HIS A 166 1.65 12.48 12.21
CA HIS A 166 2.22 11.67 11.11
C HIS A 166 1.53 11.91 9.77
N ALA A 167 0.49 12.74 9.74
CA ALA A 167 -0.33 12.99 8.55
C ALA A 167 0.50 13.41 7.34
N THR A 168 1.41 14.38 7.49
CA THR A 168 2.22 14.88 6.38
C THR A 168 3.04 13.77 5.71
N GLN A 169 3.70 12.92 6.50
CA GLN A 169 4.50 11.81 5.97
C GLN A 169 3.60 10.77 5.31
N THR A 170 2.53 10.34 6.00
CA THR A 170 1.66 9.27 5.53
C THR A 170 0.90 9.66 4.26
N LEU A 171 0.36 10.87 4.17
CA LEU A 171 -0.33 11.36 2.99
C LEU A 171 0.65 11.56 1.82
N LYS A 172 1.87 12.05 2.08
CA LYS A 172 2.92 12.11 1.04
C LYS A 172 3.25 10.72 0.47
N SER A 173 3.37 9.72 1.33
CA SER A 173 3.63 8.33 0.91
C SER A 173 2.44 7.71 0.19
N GLY A 174 1.20 8.00 0.63
CA GLY A 174 -0.03 7.61 -0.08
C GLY A 174 -0.08 8.21 -1.48
N ASN A 175 0.23 9.50 -1.59
CA ASN A 175 0.32 10.19 -2.87
C ASN A 175 1.42 9.61 -3.78
N GLN A 176 2.59 9.28 -3.23
CA GLN A 176 3.65 8.59 -3.98
C GLN A 176 3.18 7.23 -4.50
N LEU A 177 2.51 6.44 -3.67
CA LEU A 177 1.95 5.14 -4.05
C LEU A 177 0.95 5.32 -5.20
N ALA A 178 0.02 6.27 -5.08
CA ALA A 178 -0.95 6.60 -6.12
C ALA A 178 -0.30 7.01 -7.45
N HIS A 179 0.70 7.90 -7.43
CA HIS A 179 1.40 8.37 -8.63
C HIS A 179 2.25 7.28 -9.30
N SER A 180 2.71 6.31 -8.53
CA SER A 180 3.52 5.18 -9.01
C SER A 180 2.70 4.00 -9.54
N PHE A 181 1.38 4.08 -9.45
CA PHE A 181 0.45 3.03 -9.83
C PHE A 181 0.48 2.78 -11.33
N ARG A 182 0.67 1.52 -11.71
CA ARG A 182 0.68 1.07 -13.11
C ARG A 182 -0.13 -0.21 -13.19
N THR A 183 -1.08 -0.29 -14.12
CA THR A 183 -1.79 -1.52 -14.43
C THR A 183 -0.82 -2.50 -15.10
N ASN A 184 -0.98 -3.79 -14.82
CA ASN A 184 -0.23 -4.81 -15.54
C ASN A 184 -0.95 -5.06 -16.88
N GLU A 185 -0.20 -5.04 -17.99
CA GLU A 185 -0.69 -5.47 -19.31
C GLU A 185 -0.85 -7.00 -19.40
#